data_AF-A0A914J483-F1
#
_entry.id   AF-A0A914J483-F1
#
_cell.length_a   1.000
_cell.length_b   1.000
_cell.length_c   1.000
_cell.angle_alpha   90.00
_cell.angle_beta   90.00
_cell.angle_gamma   90.00
#
_symmetry.space_group_name_H-M   'P 1'
#
loop_
_entity.id
_entity.type
_entity.pdbx_description
1 polymer ?
#
loop_
_entity_poly.entity_id
_entity_poly.type
_entity_poly.pdbx_seq_one_letter_code
_entity_poly.pdbx_strand_id
1 'polypeptide(L)'
;MDLNRAMTTGYVFLTKQNPKIRPVLVLVTKNATDTDWEKAASVASHLKNGLNVAIIVLTTKAANSIVFQKLKKIASPGMAFELPNVKPDNVLSAFSDAACFCNNGQQFIFGEDHPTYFADCFGIFTENVNAQ
;
A
#
# COMPACT_ATOMS: atom_id res chain seq x y z
N MET A 1 12.23 -7.06 -13.78
CA MET A 1 11.72 -8.00 -12.76
C MET A 1 10.23 -8.14 -12.98
N ASP A 2 9.71 -9.36 -13.02
CA ASP A 2 8.28 -9.67 -13.17
C ASP A 2 7.52 -9.23 -11.90
N LEU A 3 6.43 -8.48 -12.09
CA LEU A 3 5.55 -7.97 -11.04
C LEU A 3 4.97 -9.11 -10.18
N ASN A 4 4.53 -10.19 -10.80
CA ASN A 4 3.95 -11.33 -10.09
C ASN A 4 4.99 -12.02 -9.18
N ARG A 5 6.22 -12.17 -9.69
CA ARG A 5 7.32 -12.73 -8.89
C ARG A 5 7.65 -11.84 -7.69
N ALA A 6 7.63 -10.51 -7.86
CA ALA A 6 7.86 -9.55 -6.77
C ALA A 6 6.79 -9.71 -5.67
N MET A 7 5.52 -9.70 -6.08
CA MET A 7 4.38 -9.83 -5.18
C MET A 7 4.38 -11.16 -4.44
N THR A 8 4.63 -12.27 -5.14
CA THR A 8 4.69 -13.61 -4.55
C THR A 8 5.83 -13.73 -3.52
N THR A 9 6.99 -13.13 -3.83
CA THR A 9 8.13 -13.11 -2.89
C THR A 9 7.78 -12.34 -1.62
N GLY A 10 7.14 -11.16 -1.77
CA GLY A 10 6.64 -10.39 -0.65
C GLY A 10 5.64 -11.20 0.19
N TYR A 11 4.69 -11.87 -0.44
CA TYR A 11 3.73 -12.74 0.24
C TYR A 11 4.37 -13.86 1.07
N VAL A 12 5.35 -14.58 0.51
CA VAL A 12 6.06 -15.64 1.23
C VAL A 12 6.84 -15.10 2.44
N PHE A 13 7.38 -13.89 2.35
CA PHE A 13 8.07 -13.27 3.48
C PHE A 13 7.09 -12.80 4.56
N LEU A 14 5.98 -12.16 4.15
CA LEU A 14 5.02 -11.56 5.06
C LEU A 14 4.15 -12.57 5.79
N THR A 15 3.87 -13.74 5.19
CA THR A 15 3.17 -14.85 5.85
C THR A 15 3.96 -15.46 7.02
N LYS A 16 5.27 -15.23 7.09
CA LYS A 16 6.15 -15.72 8.17
C LYS A 16 6.35 -14.70 9.29
N GLN A 17 5.80 -13.50 9.17
CA GLN A 17 5.97 -12.43 10.15
C GLN A 17 5.03 -12.59 11.35
N ASN A 18 5.38 -11.95 12.46
CA ASN A 18 4.56 -11.92 13.65
C ASN A 18 3.19 -11.27 13.34
N PRO A 19 2.06 -11.94 13.61
CA PRO A 19 0.73 -11.41 13.30
C PRO A 19 0.37 -10.12 14.05
N LYS A 20 1.14 -9.75 15.09
CA LYS A 20 0.97 -8.47 15.80
C LYS A 20 1.58 -7.27 15.07
N ILE A 21 2.45 -7.50 14.07
CA ILE A 21 3.07 -6.45 13.27
C ILE A 21 2.25 -6.27 12.00
N ARG A 22 1.86 -5.03 11.70
CA ARG A 22 1.21 -4.68 10.42
C ARG A 22 2.27 -4.32 9.39
N PRO A 23 2.50 -5.16 8.37
CA PRO A 23 3.51 -4.86 7.38
C PRO A 23 3.03 -3.85 6.34
N VAL A 24 3.97 -3.05 5.85
CA VAL A 24 3.78 -2.20 4.66
C VAL A 24 4.67 -2.75 3.54
N LEU A 25 4.07 -3.04 2.39
CA LEU A 25 4.78 -3.44 1.19
C LEU A 25 4.91 -2.23 0.26
N VAL A 26 6.14 -1.84 -0.05
CA VAL A 26 6.43 -0.77 -1.01
C VAL A 26 6.89 -1.38 -2.32
N LEU A 27 6.09 -1.20 -3.37
CA LEU A 27 6.41 -1.63 -4.72
C LEU A 27 6.89 -0.44 -5.56
N VAL A 28 8.16 -0.44 -5.93
CA VAL A 28 8.73 0.56 -6.84
C VAL A 28 8.95 -0.08 -8.21
N THR A 29 8.35 0.49 -9.27
CA THR A 29 8.44 -0.08 -10.61
C THR A 29 8.61 0.98 -11.71
N LYS A 30 9.59 0.77 -12.59
CA LYS A 30 9.82 1.62 -13.78
C LYS A 30 9.24 1.00 -15.05
N ASN A 31 9.34 -0.32 -15.14
CA ASN A 31 9.09 -1.09 -16.37
C ASN A 31 7.91 -2.05 -16.19
N ALA A 32 6.90 -1.68 -15.41
CA ALA A 32 5.67 -2.47 -15.31
C ALA A 32 5.09 -2.67 -16.72
N THR A 33 4.86 -3.92 -17.10
CA THR A 33 4.20 -4.36 -18.32
C THR A 33 2.87 -4.98 -17.97
N ASP A 34 2.04 -5.22 -18.98
CA ASP A 34 0.71 -5.81 -18.77
C ASP A 34 0.73 -7.34 -18.51
N THR A 35 1.90 -7.94 -18.51
CA THR A 35 2.08 -9.38 -18.32
C THR A 35 1.90 -9.77 -16.86
N ASP A 36 1.13 -10.83 -16.61
CA ASP A 36 0.85 -11.43 -15.29
C ASP A 36 0.14 -10.53 -14.25
N TRP A 37 -0.55 -9.48 -14.73
CA TRP A 37 -1.35 -8.58 -13.90
C TRP A 37 -2.35 -9.30 -12.97
N GLU A 38 -3.10 -10.27 -13.50
CA GLU A 38 -4.19 -10.93 -12.75
C GLU A 38 -3.67 -11.69 -11.54
N LYS A 39 -2.54 -12.38 -11.68
CA LYS A 39 -1.90 -13.11 -10.56
C LYS A 39 -1.39 -12.13 -9.52
N ALA A 40 -0.72 -11.06 -9.94
CA ALA A 40 -0.24 -10.03 -9.03
C ALA A 40 -1.40 -9.35 -8.26
N ALA A 41 -2.53 -9.10 -8.93
CA ALA A 41 -3.73 -8.56 -8.32
C ALA A 41 -4.37 -9.54 -7.31
N SER A 42 -4.39 -10.83 -7.63
CA SER A 42 -4.86 -11.88 -6.73
C SER A 42 -4.00 -11.94 -5.44
N VAL A 43 -2.67 -11.97 -5.59
CA VAL A 43 -1.74 -11.93 -4.45
C VAL A 43 -1.90 -10.64 -3.64
N ALA A 44 -2.06 -9.48 -4.29
CA ALA A 44 -2.32 -8.22 -3.61
C ALA A 44 -3.62 -8.26 -2.80
N SER A 45 -4.67 -8.91 -3.30
CA SER A 45 -5.92 -9.09 -2.55
C SER A 45 -5.72 -9.93 -1.29
N HIS A 46 -4.97 -11.04 -1.37
CA HIS A 46 -4.67 -11.86 -0.19
C HIS A 46 -3.81 -11.13 0.84
N LEU A 47 -2.82 -10.35 0.39
CA LEU A 47 -2.02 -9.49 1.25
C LEU A 47 -2.88 -8.45 1.99
N LYS A 48 -3.74 -7.72 1.25
CA LYS A 48 -4.57 -6.65 1.82
C LYS A 48 -5.66 -7.17 2.75
N ASN A 49 -6.42 -8.17 2.32
CA ASN A 49 -7.64 -8.61 3.01
C ASN A 49 -7.41 -9.79 3.95
N GLY A 50 -6.40 -10.63 3.67
CA GLY A 50 -6.09 -11.81 4.49
C GLY A 50 -5.05 -11.53 5.57
N LEU A 51 -4.07 -10.68 5.26
CA LEU A 51 -2.92 -10.39 6.13
C LEU A 51 -2.84 -8.94 6.60
N ASN A 52 -3.85 -8.11 6.27
CA ASN A 52 -3.91 -6.69 6.62
C ASN A 52 -2.63 -5.91 6.23
N VAL A 53 -2.05 -6.23 5.08
CA VAL A 53 -0.86 -5.56 4.55
C VAL A 53 -1.26 -4.32 3.77
N ALA A 54 -0.67 -3.17 4.11
CA ALA A 54 -0.80 -1.97 3.29
C ALA A 54 0.18 -2.03 2.11
N ILE A 55 -0.27 -1.71 0.90
CA ILE A 55 0.55 -1.77 -0.31
C ILE A 55 0.67 -0.38 -0.92
N ILE A 56 1.88 0.18 -0.91
CA ILE A 56 2.21 1.45 -1.55
C ILE A 56 2.88 1.18 -2.89
N VAL A 57 2.40 1.81 -3.97
CA VAL A 57 2.97 1.67 -5.31
C VAL A 57 3.56 2.99 -5.78
N LEU A 58 4.84 2.96 -6.16
CA LEU A 58 5.55 4.05 -6.80
C LEU A 58 5.93 3.62 -8.22
N THR A 59 5.51 4.37 -9.24
CA THR A 59 5.72 3.97 -10.63
C THR A 59 6.03 5.13 -11.55
N THR A 60 6.87 4.92 -12.57
CA THR A 60 7.10 5.94 -13.62
C THR A 60 6.06 5.89 -14.73
N LYS A 61 5.00 5.09 -14.59
CA LYS A 61 3.89 5.03 -15.54
C LYS A 61 2.94 6.20 -15.28
N ALA A 62 2.58 6.93 -16.34
CA ALA A 62 1.67 8.05 -16.28
C ALA A 62 0.31 7.65 -15.66
N ALA A 63 -0.28 8.52 -14.85
CA ALA A 63 -1.52 8.27 -14.10
C ALA A 63 -2.70 7.91 -15.00
N ASN A 64 -2.73 8.43 -16.23
CA ASN A 64 -3.74 8.14 -17.24
C ASN A 64 -3.49 6.82 -18.01
N SER A 65 -2.35 6.15 -17.79
CA SER A 65 -2.03 4.91 -18.50
C SER A 65 -2.81 3.70 -17.97
N ILE A 66 -3.14 2.76 -18.85
CA ILE A 66 -3.77 1.47 -18.48
C ILE A 66 -2.93 0.73 -17.43
N VAL A 67 -1.60 0.77 -17.57
CA VAL A 67 -0.68 0.12 -16.63
C VAL A 67 -0.76 0.77 -15.25
N PHE A 68 -0.85 2.10 -15.15
CA PHE A 68 -1.05 2.77 -13.86
C PHE A 68 -2.40 2.42 -13.24
N GLN A 69 -3.48 2.41 -14.03
CA GLN A 69 -4.81 2.03 -13.54
C GLN A 69 -4.87 0.59 -13.05
N LYS A 70 -4.09 -0.30 -13.69
CA LYS A 70 -3.82 -1.65 -13.19
C LYS A 70 -3.07 -1.53 -11.86
N LEU A 71 -1.86 -1.00 -11.82
CA LEU A 71 -1.07 -0.85 -10.58
C LEU A 71 -1.84 -0.24 -9.39
N LYS A 72 -2.74 0.72 -9.64
CA LYS A 72 -3.64 1.31 -8.64
C LYS A 72 -4.53 0.28 -7.94
N LYS A 73 -4.95 -0.79 -8.62
CA LYS A 73 -5.73 -1.90 -8.04
C LYS A 73 -4.88 -2.84 -7.16
N ILE A 74 -3.56 -2.91 -7.39
CA ILE A 74 -2.63 -3.64 -6.50
C ILE A 74 -2.45 -2.84 -5.22
N ALA A 75 -2.22 -1.53 -5.34
CA ALA A 75 -2.06 -0.65 -4.20
C ALA A 75 -3.27 -0.71 -3.24
N SER A 76 -3.02 -0.34 -2.00
CA SER A 76 -4.09 0.04 -1.08
C SER A 76 -4.75 1.35 -1.55
N PRO A 77 -6.02 1.60 -1.17
CA PRO A 77 -6.74 2.81 -1.57
C PRO A 77 -5.92 4.08 -1.32
N GLY A 78 -5.80 4.95 -2.33
CA GLY A 78 -5.04 6.20 -2.23
C GLY A 78 -3.51 6.06 -2.26
N MET A 79 -2.95 4.84 -2.30
CA MET A 79 -1.51 4.59 -2.13
C MET A 79 -0.77 4.26 -3.43
N ALA A 80 -1.23 4.80 -4.57
CA ALA A 80 -0.58 4.62 -5.87
C ALA A 80 -0.12 5.97 -6.42
N PHE A 81 1.16 6.08 -6.74
CA PHE A 81 1.80 7.36 -7.08
C PHE A 81 2.64 7.27 -8.34
N GLU A 82 2.51 8.32 -9.17
CA GLU A 82 3.32 8.51 -10.36
C GLU A 82 4.61 9.27 -10.02
N LEU A 83 5.76 8.71 -10.40
CA LEU A 83 7.07 9.35 -10.34
C LEU A 83 7.41 9.99 -11.70
N PRO A 84 8.06 11.17 -11.72
CA PRO A 84 8.52 11.95 -10.56
C PRO A 84 7.47 12.93 -10.00
N ASN A 85 6.22 12.86 -10.48
CA ASN A 85 5.19 13.88 -10.26
C ASN A 85 4.59 13.88 -8.84
N VAL A 86 4.86 12.85 -8.03
CA VAL A 86 4.41 12.77 -6.64
C VAL A 86 5.27 13.60 -5.70
N LYS A 87 4.63 14.39 -4.83
CA LYS A 87 5.28 15.09 -3.73
C LYS A 87 5.67 14.09 -2.62
N PRO A 88 6.88 14.16 -2.04
CA PRO A 88 7.28 13.29 -0.94
C PRO A 88 6.28 13.23 0.22
N ASP A 89 5.65 14.35 0.56
CA ASP A 89 4.66 14.45 1.64
C ASP A 89 3.43 13.56 1.42
N ASN A 90 3.04 13.33 0.16
CA ASN A 90 1.93 12.43 -0.17
C ASN A 90 2.30 10.97 0.12
N VAL A 91 3.56 10.60 -0.14
CA VAL A 91 4.06 9.26 0.15
C VAL A 91 4.20 9.05 1.66
N LEU A 92 4.72 10.05 2.38
CA LEU A 92 4.79 10.02 3.84
C LEU A 92 3.40 9.91 4.49
N SER A 93 2.42 10.64 3.96
CA SER A 93 1.02 10.54 4.39
C SER A 93 0.48 9.12 4.18
N ALA A 94 0.78 8.49 3.03
CA ALA A 94 0.38 7.10 2.80
C ALA A 94 1.02 6.10 3.79
N PHE A 95 2.26 6.32 4.24
CA PHE A 95 2.85 5.52 5.31
C PHE A 95 2.15 5.73 6.66
N SER A 96 1.76 6.97 6.97
CA SER A 96 0.97 7.28 8.16
C SER A 96 -0.40 6.59 8.09
N ASP A 97 -1.08 6.67 6.96
CA ASP A 97 -2.37 6.04 6.72
C ASP A 97 -2.28 4.50 6.76
N ALA A 98 -1.16 3.94 6.30
CA ALA A 98 -0.88 2.51 6.38
C ALA A 98 -0.72 2.02 7.83
N ALA A 99 -0.05 2.79 8.69
CA ALA A 99 -0.01 2.52 10.13
C ALA A 99 -1.42 2.57 10.75
N CYS A 100 -2.24 3.47 10.22
CA CYS A 100 -3.64 3.67 10.60
C CYS A 100 -4.64 2.72 9.90
N PHE A 101 -4.23 1.74 9.09
CA PHE A 101 -5.19 0.88 8.37
C PHE A 101 -5.91 -0.06 9.37
N CYS A 102 -7.13 0.29 9.78
CA CYS A 102 -7.84 -0.34 10.89
C CYS A 102 -8.47 -1.72 10.52
N ASN A 103 -8.51 -2.63 11.51
CA ASN A 103 -8.83 -4.08 11.39
C ASN A 103 -10.25 -4.45 10.89
N ASN A 104 -11.16 -3.49 10.66
CA ASN A 104 -12.60 -3.77 10.53
C ASN A 104 -13.18 -3.46 9.14
N GLY A 105 -12.37 -3.48 8.08
CA GLY A 105 -12.92 -3.36 6.71
C GLY A 105 -13.60 -2.03 6.40
N GLN A 106 -13.35 -0.98 7.21
CA GLN A 106 -13.75 0.37 6.86
C GLN A 106 -12.89 0.83 5.69
N GLN A 107 -13.48 0.76 4.50
CA GLN A 107 -12.91 1.31 3.28
C GLN A 107 -12.86 2.83 3.41
N PHE A 108 -11.71 3.42 3.11
CA PHE A 108 -11.63 4.84 2.80
C PHE A 108 -12.50 5.11 1.58
N ILE A 109 -13.66 5.72 1.77
CA ILE A 109 -14.45 6.27 0.67
C ILE A 109 -13.85 7.62 0.34
N PHE A 110 -13.02 7.67 -0.69
CA PHE A 110 -12.61 8.94 -1.30
C PHE A 110 -13.83 9.52 -2.04
N GLY A 111 -14.53 10.46 -1.43
CA GLY A 111 -15.40 11.41 -2.15
C GLY A 111 -14.53 12.51 -2.75
N GLU A 112 -14.81 12.92 -3.99
CA GLU A 112 -13.96 13.82 -4.77
C GLU A 112 -13.76 15.21 -4.15
N ASP A 113 -14.55 15.61 -3.15
CA ASP A 113 -14.53 16.99 -2.63
C ASP A 113 -14.08 17.18 -1.18
N HIS A 114 -13.99 16.14 -0.32
CA HIS A 114 -13.52 16.31 1.06
C HIS A 114 -12.86 15.03 1.63
N PRO A 115 -11.61 15.08 2.12
CA PRO A 115 -11.04 13.97 2.89
C PRO A 115 -11.67 13.95 4.28
N THR A 116 -12.73 13.15 4.47
CA THR A 116 -13.30 12.91 5.79
C THR A 116 -12.38 11.95 6.54
N TYR A 117 -11.51 12.49 7.38
CA TYR A 117 -10.67 11.73 8.30
C TYR A 117 -11.55 11.06 9.37
N PHE A 118 -11.72 9.75 9.30
CA PHE A 118 -12.18 8.98 10.46
C PHE A 118 -10.98 8.75 11.38
N ALA A 119 -10.80 9.71 12.29
CA ALA A 119 -9.82 9.67 13.35
C ALA A 119 -10.19 8.60 14.38
N ASP A 120 -9.84 7.33 14.14
CA ASP A 120 -9.90 6.26 15.15
C ASP A 120 -8.67 5.34 15.13
N CYS A 121 -7.61 5.71 14.40
CA CYS A 121 -6.43 4.88 14.26
C CYS A 121 -5.17 5.45 14.97
N PHE A 122 -5.35 6.40 15.91
CA PHE A 122 -4.27 6.85 16.80
C PHE A 122 -4.04 5.87 17.95
N GLY A 123 -3.14 4.93 17.72
CA GLY A 123 -2.34 4.30 18.77
C GLY A 123 -0.87 4.62 18.52
N ILE A 124 -0.48 5.90 18.60
CA ILE A 124 0.94 6.26 18.64
C ILE A 124 1.47 5.74 20.00
N PHE A 125 2.15 4.59 19.99
CA PHE A 125 3.05 4.24 21.07
C PHE A 125 4.29 5.13 20.94
N THR A 126 4.31 6.23 21.68
CA THR A 126 5.57 6.87 22.05
C THR A 126 6.10 6.10 23.25
N GLU A 127 7.01 5.16 23.04
CA GLU A 127 7.91 4.76 24.12
C GLU A 127 8.90 5.90 24.31
N ASN A 128 8.83 6.56 25.47
CA ASN A 128 9.89 7.42 25.97
C ASN A 128 11.15 6.56 26.13
N VAL A 129 12.06 6.61 25.16
CA VAL A 129 13.44 6.18 25.36
C VAL A 129 14.16 7.30 26.11
N ASN A 130 13.87 7.41 27.41
CA ASN A 130 14.74 7.95 28.47
C ASN A 130 13.96 8.01 29.78
N ALA A 131 14.01 6.90 30.53
CA ALA A 131 13.75 6.88 31.97
C ALA A 131 14.70 5.86 32.62
N GLN A 132 15.99 6.22 32.62
CA GLN A 132 16.96 5.83 33.65
C GLN A 132 17.81 7.07 33.96
#